data_AF-A0A399ECY6-F1
#
_entry.id   AF-A0A399ECY6-F1
#
_cell.length_a   1.000
_cell.length_b   1.000
_cell.length_c   1.000
_cell.angle_alpha   90.00
_cell.angle_beta   90.00
_cell.angle_gamma   90.00
#
_symmetry.space_group_name_H-M   'P 1'
#
loop_
_entity.id
_entity.type
_entity.pdbx_description
1 polymer ?
#
loop_
_entity_poly.entity_id
_entity_poly.type
_entity_poly.pdbx_seq_one_letter_code
_entity_poly.pdbx_strand_id
1 'polypeptide(L)'
;MKHLPSTFHWIFLPILLSVLSVSAFAQSKQMTVADYFKLLPDRYFTLLSGDATLIPHGIREDLAIASRRTGYIERTISGITYEMAIDMRNEYLMASSSQWELVFEMAVWRAKGQEPLIGLSINGCTAASCKNVTLHFLRYKNGAWVDVTDQVLPKITAQMMLEAYRTLKRSEPEATVIPRPFYEIPRVGTTIAVYMASPRVKVFNLIWRGERFDLRKAE
;
A
#
# COMPACT_ATOMS: atom_id res chain seq x y z
N MET A 1 -8.14 33.86 -70.46
CA MET A 1 -9.21 34.29 -69.55
C MET A 1 -9.77 33.08 -68.82
N LYS A 2 -9.45 32.92 -67.52
CA LYS A 2 -10.21 32.11 -66.55
C LYS A 2 -9.99 32.75 -65.17
N HIS A 3 -10.95 33.53 -64.70
CA HIS A 3 -10.95 34.12 -63.37
C HIS A 3 -11.63 33.15 -62.39
N LEU A 4 -10.94 32.82 -61.29
CA LEU A 4 -11.49 32.07 -60.15
C LEU A 4 -11.89 33.05 -59.04
N PRO A 5 -13.07 32.87 -58.40
CA PRO A 5 -13.58 33.79 -57.37
C PRO A 5 -12.92 33.56 -56.01
N SER A 6 -12.48 34.65 -55.38
CA SER A 6 -11.68 34.70 -54.14
C SER A 6 -12.52 34.84 -52.85
N THR A 7 -13.54 34.02 -52.65
CA THR A 7 -14.49 34.21 -51.52
C THR A 7 -14.87 32.90 -50.82
N PHE A 8 -13.89 32.06 -50.48
CA PHE A 8 -14.17 30.75 -49.87
C PHE A 8 -13.25 30.39 -48.69
N HIS A 9 -12.77 31.36 -47.91
CA HIS A 9 -11.81 31.10 -46.80
C HIS A 9 -12.21 31.61 -45.41
N TRP A 10 -13.42 32.16 -45.22
CA TRP A 10 -13.78 32.85 -43.96
C TRP A 10 -14.80 32.15 -43.05
N ILE A 11 -15.28 30.93 -43.38
CA ILE A 11 -16.32 30.25 -42.58
C ILE A 11 -15.77 29.06 -41.75
N PHE A 12 -14.54 28.58 -42.00
CA PHE A 12 -13.99 27.42 -41.27
C PHE A 12 -13.20 27.76 -39.99
N LEU A 13 -12.93 29.04 -39.71
CA LEU A 13 -12.12 29.44 -38.55
C LEU A 13 -12.83 29.44 -37.17
N PRO A 14 -14.15 29.66 -37.04
CA PRO A 14 -14.80 29.62 -35.71
C PRO A 14 -15.18 28.21 -35.23
N ILE A 15 -15.20 27.20 -36.10
CA ILE A 15 -15.50 25.80 -35.72
C ILE A 15 -14.27 25.12 -35.10
N LEU A 16 -13.05 25.50 -35.50
CA LEU A 16 -11.83 24.93 -34.92
C LEU A 16 -11.54 25.48 -33.50
N LEU A 17 -12.05 26.67 -33.16
CA LEU A 17 -11.88 27.26 -31.82
C LEU A 17 -12.85 26.70 -30.77
N SER A 18 -13.97 26.11 -31.17
CA SER A 18 -14.99 25.58 -30.24
C SER A 18 -14.73 24.14 -29.79
N VAL A 19 -13.81 23.40 -30.43
CA VAL A 19 -13.41 22.05 -30.03
C VAL A 19 -12.32 22.07 -28.94
N LEU A 20 -11.64 23.21 -28.72
CA LEU A 20 -10.59 23.35 -27.70
C LEU A 20 -11.12 23.63 -26.29
N SER A 21 -12.40 23.96 -26.13
CA SER A 21 -12.98 24.46 -24.87
C SER A 21 -13.58 23.39 -23.95
N VAL A 22 -13.63 22.11 -24.34
CA VAL A 22 -14.22 21.03 -23.51
C VAL A 22 -13.15 20.20 -22.79
N SER A 23 -11.92 20.70 -22.72
CA SER A 23 -10.91 20.17 -21.79
C SER A 23 -11.21 20.65 -20.35
N ALA A 24 -12.46 20.50 -19.91
CA ALA A 24 -12.76 20.42 -18.49
C ALA A 24 -12.10 19.13 -18.01
N PHE A 25 -10.80 19.20 -17.76
CA PHE A 25 -10.09 18.24 -16.95
C PHE A 25 -10.84 18.22 -15.64
N ALA A 26 -11.75 17.27 -15.50
CA ALA A 26 -12.27 16.86 -14.22
C ALA A 26 -11.03 16.47 -13.43
N GLN A 27 -10.49 17.42 -12.67
CA GLN A 27 -9.40 17.20 -11.76
C GLN A 27 -10.02 16.35 -10.66
N SER A 28 -10.12 15.05 -10.94
CA SER A 28 -10.67 14.07 -10.02
C SER A 28 -9.90 14.25 -8.73
N LYS A 29 -10.61 14.66 -7.68
CA LYS A 29 -10.01 14.91 -6.37
C LYS A 29 -9.07 13.75 -6.05
N GLN A 30 -7.79 14.06 -5.86
CA GLN A 30 -6.80 13.05 -5.53
C GLN A 30 -7.20 12.37 -4.22
N MET A 31 -7.48 11.07 -4.29
CA MET A 31 -7.81 10.28 -3.11
C MET A 31 -6.60 10.17 -2.19
N THR A 32 -6.82 10.25 -0.89
CA THR A 32 -5.80 10.11 0.15
C THR A 32 -5.72 8.66 0.66
N VAL A 33 -4.71 8.32 1.48
CA VAL A 33 -4.64 7.00 2.15
C VAL A 33 -5.92 6.69 2.95
N ALA A 34 -6.50 7.71 3.60
CA ALA A 34 -7.75 7.59 4.34
C ALA A 34 -8.95 7.28 3.44
N ASP A 35 -8.99 7.83 2.22
CA ASP A 35 -10.05 7.56 1.25
C ASP A 35 -9.95 6.14 0.68
N TYR A 36 -8.73 5.69 0.37
CA TYR A 36 -8.49 4.30 -0.05
C TYR A 36 -8.84 3.30 1.05
N PHE A 37 -8.41 3.56 2.27
CA PHE A 37 -8.71 2.72 3.44
C PHE A 37 -10.22 2.52 3.60
N LYS A 38 -11.01 3.60 3.47
CA LYS A 38 -12.48 3.55 3.53
C LYS A 38 -13.12 2.69 2.46
N LEU A 39 -12.49 2.54 1.30
CA LEU A 39 -13.02 1.79 0.18
C LEU A 39 -12.48 0.35 0.12
N LEU A 40 -11.55 -0.01 1.00
CA LEU A 40 -10.90 -1.30 0.98
C LEU A 40 -11.92 -2.43 1.23
N PRO A 41 -11.88 -3.55 0.48
CA PRO A 41 -12.80 -4.67 0.69
C PRO A 41 -12.54 -5.37 2.03
N ASP A 42 -13.60 -5.86 2.67
CA ASP A 42 -13.55 -6.46 4.01
C ASP A 42 -12.57 -7.65 4.11
N ARG A 43 -12.33 -8.37 3.01
CA ARG A 43 -11.37 -9.48 2.94
C ARG A 43 -9.93 -9.11 3.31
N TYR A 44 -9.56 -7.82 3.26
CA TYR A 44 -8.24 -7.36 3.67
C TYR A 44 -8.16 -6.98 5.16
N PHE A 45 -9.26 -7.08 5.90
CA PHE A 45 -9.33 -6.81 7.34
C PHE A 45 -9.45 -8.07 8.19
N THR A 46 -9.62 -9.25 7.57
CA THR A 46 -9.87 -10.54 8.26
C THR A 46 -8.76 -10.98 9.21
N LEU A 47 -7.59 -10.36 9.14
CA LEU A 47 -6.47 -10.65 10.02
C LEU A 47 -6.41 -9.74 11.26
N LEU A 48 -7.10 -8.60 11.28
CA LEU A 48 -7.11 -7.72 12.46
C LEU A 48 -7.81 -8.32 13.67
N SER A 49 -8.73 -9.26 13.44
CA SER A 49 -9.54 -9.88 14.49
C SER A 49 -8.97 -11.19 15.04
N GLY A 50 -7.86 -11.71 14.49
CA GLY A 50 -7.33 -13.04 14.84
C GLY A 50 -8.21 -14.23 14.42
N ASP A 51 -9.48 -13.97 14.12
CA ASP A 51 -10.50 -14.85 13.58
C ASP A 51 -11.25 -14.10 12.49
N ALA A 52 -11.25 -14.63 11.26
CA ALA A 52 -11.90 -14.00 10.10
C ALA A 52 -13.42 -13.79 10.30
N THR A 53 -14.03 -14.46 11.27
CA THR A 53 -15.45 -14.32 11.62
C THR A 53 -15.75 -13.21 12.63
N LEU A 54 -14.70 -12.63 13.25
CA LEU A 54 -14.82 -11.67 14.36
C LEU A 54 -14.28 -10.28 14.02
N ILE A 55 -14.35 -9.83 12.76
CA ILE A 55 -14.12 -8.40 12.49
C ILE A 55 -15.21 -7.64 13.28
N PRO A 56 -14.87 -6.85 14.32
CA PRO A 56 -15.89 -6.18 15.10
C PRO A 56 -16.69 -5.28 14.15
N HIS A 57 -18.01 -5.49 14.07
CA HIS A 57 -18.90 -4.62 13.31
C HIS A 57 -18.63 -3.17 13.72
N GLY A 58 -18.37 -2.30 12.74
CA GLY A 58 -18.08 -0.88 12.96
C GLY A 58 -16.61 -0.51 13.06
N ILE A 59 -15.67 -1.47 13.09
CA ILE A 59 -14.23 -1.13 13.10
C ILE A 59 -13.85 -0.28 11.88
N ARG A 60 -14.43 -0.57 10.71
CA ARG A 60 -14.18 0.20 9.49
C ARG A 60 -14.66 1.64 9.61
N GLU A 61 -15.90 1.85 10.06
CA GLU A 61 -16.46 3.19 10.31
C GLU A 61 -15.65 3.96 11.35
N ASP A 62 -15.26 3.33 12.45
CA ASP A 62 -14.48 3.97 13.51
C ASP A 62 -13.07 4.33 13.04
N LEU A 63 -12.40 3.41 12.34
CA LEU A 63 -11.11 3.65 11.68
C LEU A 63 -11.25 4.74 10.59
N ALA A 64 -12.37 4.80 9.88
CA ALA A 64 -12.67 5.83 8.88
C ALA A 64 -12.98 7.21 9.48
N ILE A 65 -13.53 7.27 10.70
CA ILE A 65 -13.71 8.50 11.47
C ILE A 65 -12.36 8.98 11.99
N ALA A 66 -11.56 8.06 12.55
CA ALA A 66 -10.20 8.34 12.99
C ALA A 66 -9.32 8.84 11.84
N SER A 67 -9.47 8.28 10.64
CA SER A 67 -8.71 8.71 9.45
C SER A 67 -9.01 10.11 8.93
N ARG A 68 -9.99 10.80 9.51
CA ARG A 68 -10.22 12.24 9.25
C ARG A 68 -9.23 13.14 10.00
N ARG A 69 -8.47 12.60 10.96
CA ARG A 69 -7.48 13.34 11.75
C ARG A 69 -6.09 12.81 11.41
N THR A 70 -5.14 13.70 11.23
CA THR A 70 -3.70 13.36 11.21
C THR A 70 -3.20 13.18 12.63
N GLY A 71 -2.33 12.20 12.86
CA GLY A 71 -1.67 11.99 14.15
C GLY A 71 -1.90 10.60 14.72
N TYR A 72 -1.63 10.49 16.02
CA TYR A 72 -1.85 9.28 16.80
C TYR A 72 -3.25 9.29 17.41
N ILE A 73 -3.96 8.17 17.34
CA ILE A 73 -5.33 8.04 17.81
C ILE A 73 -5.46 6.69 18.51
N GLU A 74 -5.94 6.72 19.75
CA GLU A 74 -6.29 5.53 20.50
C GLU A 74 -7.81 5.40 20.59
N ARG A 75 -8.32 4.20 20.32
CA ARG A 75 -9.76 3.89 20.38
C ARG A 75 -10.02 2.50 20.92
N THR A 76 -10.92 2.38 21.88
CA THR A 76 -11.42 1.09 22.35
C THR A 76 -12.69 0.72 21.61
N ILE A 77 -12.66 -0.41 20.89
CA ILE A 77 -13.79 -0.95 20.11
C ILE A 77 -14.05 -2.35 20.64
N SER A 78 -15.26 -2.58 21.16
CA SER A 78 -15.66 -3.86 21.74
C SER A 78 -14.69 -4.40 22.82
N GLY A 79 -14.12 -3.50 23.63
CA GLY A 79 -13.16 -3.84 24.69
C GLY A 79 -11.72 -4.07 24.22
N ILE A 80 -11.43 -3.92 22.93
CA ILE A 80 -10.08 -4.00 22.35
C ILE A 80 -9.59 -2.58 22.08
N THR A 81 -8.44 -2.19 22.62
CA THR A 81 -7.82 -0.90 22.32
C THR A 81 -6.99 -1.02 21.05
N TYR A 82 -7.32 -0.17 20.07
CA TYR A 82 -6.60 0.01 18.84
C TYR A 82 -5.82 1.32 18.88
N GLU A 83 -4.56 1.23 18.48
CA GLU A 83 -3.68 2.36 18.29
C GLU A 83 -3.53 2.62 16.80
N MET A 84 -3.74 3.85 16.37
CA MET A 84 -3.63 4.24 14.98
C MET A 84 -2.66 5.38 14.80
N ALA A 85 -1.88 5.32 13.73
CA ALA A 85 -1.06 6.43 13.29
C ALA A 85 -1.41 6.76 11.84
N ILE A 86 -1.86 7.99 11.60
CA ILE A 86 -2.30 8.42 10.27
C ILE A 86 -1.49 9.64 9.86
N ASP A 87 -0.72 9.47 8.80
CA ASP A 87 0.20 10.46 8.27
C ASP A 87 -0.21 10.81 6.85
N MET A 88 -1.11 11.78 6.72
CA MET A 88 -1.66 12.19 5.42
C MET A 88 -0.61 12.86 4.52
N ARG A 89 0.47 13.40 5.10
CA ARG A 89 1.58 13.99 4.33
C ARG A 89 2.39 12.91 3.64
N ASN A 90 2.63 11.80 4.33
CA ASN A 90 3.36 10.65 3.80
C ASN A 90 2.45 9.55 3.24
N GLU A 91 1.13 9.80 3.19
CA GLU A 91 0.09 8.86 2.74
C GLU A 91 0.21 7.47 3.38
N TYR A 92 0.42 7.46 4.69
CA TYR A 92 0.63 6.28 5.50
C TYR A 92 -0.46 6.14 6.58
N LEU A 93 -0.87 4.91 6.85
CA LEU A 93 -1.77 4.55 7.92
C LEU A 93 -1.26 3.27 8.59
N MET A 94 -1.23 3.27 9.91
CA MET A 94 -0.99 2.09 10.73
C MET A 94 -2.16 1.92 11.69
N ALA A 95 -2.56 0.67 11.94
CA ALA A 95 -3.44 0.29 13.03
C ALA A 95 -2.85 -0.95 13.73
N SER A 96 -2.69 -0.89 15.03
CA SER A 96 -2.31 -2.00 15.89
C SER A 96 -3.32 -2.17 17.01
N SER A 97 -3.27 -3.31 17.70
CA SER A 97 -4.13 -3.60 18.83
C SER A 97 -3.30 -3.96 20.06
N SER A 98 -3.79 -3.63 21.25
CA SER A 98 -3.10 -3.96 22.51
C SER A 98 -3.20 -5.44 22.90
N GLN A 99 -4.20 -6.16 22.36
CA GLN A 99 -4.46 -7.56 22.69
C GLN A 99 -3.84 -8.52 21.70
N TRP A 100 -3.71 -8.07 20.46
CA TRP A 100 -3.21 -8.85 19.36
C TRP A 100 -1.94 -8.14 18.91
N GLU A 101 -0.77 -8.81 18.90
CA GLU A 101 0.48 -8.24 18.38
C GLU A 101 0.45 -8.11 16.84
N LEU A 102 -0.72 -7.78 16.30
CA LEU A 102 -1.04 -7.57 14.90
C LEU A 102 -0.94 -6.07 14.60
N VAL A 103 -0.22 -5.76 13.54
CA VAL A 103 -0.02 -4.44 12.98
C VAL A 103 -0.49 -4.51 11.52
N PHE A 104 -1.52 -3.74 11.21
CA PHE A 104 -1.94 -3.42 9.86
C PHE A 104 -1.24 -2.14 9.43
N GLU A 105 -0.56 -2.17 8.31
CA GLU A 105 0.09 -1.01 7.70
C GLU A 105 -0.45 -0.82 6.29
N MET A 106 -0.64 0.42 5.89
CA MET A 106 -1.08 0.81 4.57
C MET A 106 -0.32 2.05 4.12
N ALA A 107 0.16 2.04 2.88
CA ALA A 107 0.78 3.21 2.27
C ALA A 107 0.40 3.36 0.80
N VAL A 108 0.52 4.59 0.29
CA VAL A 108 0.27 4.91 -1.11
C VAL A 108 1.58 5.35 -1.78
N TRP A 109 1.99 4.61 -2.81
CA TRP A 109 3.10 4.99 -3.67
C TRP A 109 2.56 5.69 -4.91
N ARG A 110 3.13 6.84 -5.24
CA ARG A 110 2.79 7.61 -6.44
C ARG A 110 4.00 7.79 -7.32
N ALA A 111 3.81 7.59 -8.61
CA ALA A 111 4.78 7.89 -9.64
C ALA A 111 4.14 8.81 -10.69
N LYS A 112 4.96 9.65 -11.33
CA LYS A 112 4.48 10.65 -12.27
C LYS A 112 3.79 9.97 -13.46
N GLY A 113 2.54 10.33 -13.71
CA GLY A 113 1.76 9.79 -14.83
C GLY A 113 1.23 8.37 -14.62
N GLN A 114 1.34 7.82 -13.40
CA GLN A 114 0.91 6.46 -13.10
C GLN A 114 -0.20 6.43 -12.06
N GLU A 115 -1.03 5.39 -12.13
CA GLU A 115 -2.04 5.12 -11.12
C GLU A 115 -1.36 4.84 -9.77
N PRO A 116 -1.90 5.36 -8.65
CA PRO A 116 -1.34 5.09 -7.33
C PRO A 116 -1.32 3.59 -7.01
N LEU A 117 -0.22 3.14 -6.41
CA LEU A 117 -0.10 1.77 -5.90
C LEU A 117 -0.36 1.80 -4.39
N ILE A 118 -1.32 0.99 -3.93
CA ILE A 118 -1.68 0.88 -2.53
C ILE A 118 -1.05 -0.39 -1.99
N GLY A 119 -0.12 -0.29 -1.05
CA GLY A 119 0.45 -1.43 -0.36
C GLY A 119 -0.22 -1.64 0.99
N LEU A 120 -0.47 -2.90 1.34
CA LEU A 120 -1.08 -3.33 2.59
C LEU A 120 -0.20 -4.42 3.19
N SER A 121 0.24 -4.23 4.42
CA SER A 121 0.94 -5.26 5.19
C SER A 121 0.13 -5.61 6.42
N ILE A 122 0.01 -6.90 6.71
CA ILE A 122 -0.50 -7.35 8.01
C ILE A 122 0.55 -8.24 8.62
N ASN A 123 1.04 -7.79 9.76
CA ASN A 123 2.15 -8.39 10.47
C ASN A 123 1.69 -8.74 11.86
N GLY A 124 1.94 -9.96 12.32
CA GLY A 124 1.82 -10.22 13.75
C GLY A 124 2.34 -11.57 14.18
N CYS A 125 2.71 -11.62 15.43
CA CYS A 125 3.16 -12.83 16.09
C CYS A 125 2.27 -13.12 17.28
N THR A 126 2.17 -14.39 17.64
CA THR A 126 1.72 -14.81 18.95
C THR A 126 2.84 -15.61 19.58
N ALA A 127 2.76 -15.84 20.89
CA ALA A 127 3.72 -16.70 21.60
C ALA A 127 3.91 -18.08 20.95
N ALA A 128 2.89 -18.57 20.22
CA ALA A 128 2.92 -19.87 19.56
C ALA A 128 3.40 -19.82 18.10
N SER A 129 3.22 -18.71 17.39
CA SER A 129 3.56 -18.61 15.96
C SER A 129 3.43 -17.19 15.41
N CYS A 130 4.33 -16.80 14.51
CA CYS A 130 4.05 -15.73 13.56
C CYS A 130 3.20 -16.28 12.42
N LYS A 131 1.92 -15.89 12.35
CA LYS A 131 1.00 -16.31 11.29
C LYS A 131 0.87 -15.22 10.23
N ASN A 132 0.93 -15.65 8.97
CA ASN A 132 0.51 -14.93 7.77
C ASN A 132 0.89 -13.45 7.72
N VAL A 133 2.19 -13.21 7.57
CA VAL A 133 2.67 -11.93 7.04
C VAL A 133 2.26 -11.87 5.58
N THR A 134 1.20 -11.12 5.29
CA THR A 134 0.79 -10.87 3.91
C THR A 134 1.16 -9.45 3.53
N LEU A 135 1.76 -9.32 2.35
CA LEU A 135 1.98 -8.03 1.69
C LEU A 135 1.19 -8.08 0.40
N HIS A 136 0.21 -7.19 0.27
CA HIS A 136 -0.59 -7.03 -0.93
C HIS A 136 -0.31 -5.68 -1.57
N PHE A 137 -0.38 -5.64 -2.89
CA PHE A 137 -0.40 -4.40 -3.65
C PHE A 137 -1.62 -4.34 -4.53
N LEU A 138 -2.37 -3.25 -4.40
CA LEU A 138 -3.63 -3.05 -5.08
C LEU A 138 -3.59 -1.76 -5.92
N ARG A 139 -4.40 -1.75 -6.98
CA ARG A 139 -4.79 -0.53 -7.70
C ARG A 139 -6.28 -0.34 -7.61
N TYR A 140 -6.72 0.91 -7.44
CA TYR A 140 -8.14 1.27 -7.48
C TYR A 140 -8.44 1.98 -8.80
N LYS A 141 -9.20 1.32 -9.68
CA LYS A 141 -9.50 1.82 -11.02
C LYS A 141 -10.98 1.61 -11.34
N ASN A 142 -11.62 2.66 -11.85
CA ASN A 142 -13.02 2.63 -12.26
C ASN A 142 -13.96 2.09 -11.16
N GLY A 143 -13.71 2.46 -9.91
CA GLY A 143 -14.53 2.03 -8.78
C GLY A 143 -14.21 0.63 -8.22
N ALA A 144 -13.23 -0.08 -8.80
CA ALA A 144 -12.90 -1.46 -8.42
C ALA A 144 -11.43 -1.60 -7.98
N TRP A 145 -11.20 -2.55 -7.06
CA TRP A 145 -9.87 -2.95 -6.62
C TRP A 145 -9.33 -4.09 -7.48
N VAL A 146 -8.09 -3.95 -7.93
CA VAL A 146 -7.35 -4.99 -8.65
C VAL A 146 -6.11 -5.34 -7.84
N ASP A 147 -5.95 -6.61 -7.49
CA ASP A 147 -4.73 -7.11 -6.87
C ASP A 147 -3.65 -7.27 -7.94
N VAL A 148 -2.53 -6.59 -7.74
CA VAL A 148 -1.38 -6.55 -8.65
C VAL A 148 -0.10 -7.00 -7.96
N THR A 149 -0.21 -7.69 -6.82
CA THR A 149 0.92 -8.10 -5.97
C THR A 149 2.01 -8.82 -6.76
N ASP A 150 1.65 -9.86 -7.52
CA ASP A 150 2.60 -10.67 -8.31
C ASP A 150 3.25 -9.90 -9.46
N GLN A 151 2.67 -8.76 -9.88
CA GLN A 151 3.22 -7.93 -10.96
C GLN A 151 4.27 -6.94 -10.44
N VAL A 152 4.12 -6.49 -9.20
CA VAL A 152 4.94 -5.41 -8.63
C VAL A 152 5.98 -5.92 -7.65
N LEU A 153 5.74 -7.07 -7.01
CA LEU A 153 6.61 -7.62 -5.98
C LEU A 153 7.54 -8.69 -6.59
N PRO A 154 8.87 -8.58 -6.41
CA PRO A 154 9.79 -9.63 -6.84
C PRO A 154 9.60 -10.87 -5.97
N LYS A 155 9.77 -12.06 -6.57
CA LYS A 155 9.71 -13.32 -5.84
C LYS A 155 10.85 -13.42 -4.83
N ILE A 156 10.51 -13.58 -3.54
CA ILE A 156 11.47 -13.85 -2.46
C ILE A 156 11.31 -15.30 -2.02
N THR A 157 12.35 -16.11 -2.16
CA THR A 157 12.33 -17.51 -1.76
C THR A 157 12.98 -17.71 -0.39
N ALA A 158 12.62 -18.80 0.30
CA ALA A 158 13.27 -19.17 1.55
C ALA A 158 14.80 -19.31 1.41
N GLN A 159 15.27 -19.88 0.29
CA GLN A 159 16.69 -20.04 -0.02
C GLN A 159 17.40 -18.68 -0.13
N MET A 160 16.82 -17.72 -0.87
CA MET A 160 17.36 -16.36 -0.97
C MET A 160 17.50 -15.71 0.41
N MET A 161 16.51 -15.89 1.28
CA MET A 161 16.54 -15.34 2.63
C MET A 161 17.65 -15.98 3.49
N LEU A 162 17.80 -17.30 3.44
CA LEU A 162 18.87 -18.01 4.15
C LEU A 162 20.25 -17.56 3.68
N GLU A 163 20.44 -17.40 2.37
CA GLU A 163 21.70 -16.89 1.81
C GLU A 163 21.99 -15.46 2.27
N ALA A 164 21.00 -14.57 2.20
CA ALA A 164 21.15 -13.19 2.69
C ALA A 164 21.48 -13.17 4.19
N TYR A 165 20.81 -13.98 4.99
CA TYR A 165 21.09 -14.11 6.42
C TYR A 165 22.51 -14.59 6.71
N ARG A 166 22.99 -15.64 6.02
CA ARG A 166 24.36 -16.15 6.16
C ARG A 166 25.41 -15.09 5.81
N THR A 167 25.14 -14.24 4.81
CA THR A 167 26.08 -13.15 4.44
C THR A 167 26.21 -12.06 5.50
N LEU A 168 25.22 -11.91 6.39
CA LEU A 168 25.26 -10.96 7.51
C LEU A 168 26.09 -11.47 8.71
N LYS A 169 26.78 -12.61 8.57
CA LYS A 169 27.71 -13.20 9.57
C LYS A 169 27.11 -13.32 10.98
N ARG A 170 25.86 -13.75 11.08
CA ARG A 170 25.18 -13.95 12.37
C ARG A 170 25.66 -15.25 13.03
N SER A 171 25.82 -15.22 14.35
CA SER A 171 26.34 -16.31 15.17
C SER A 171 25.29 -17.35 15.56
N GLU A 172 24.03 -17.20 15.12
CA GLU A 172 22.96 -18.11 15.54
C GLU A 172 23.02 -19.44 14.77
N PRO A 173 22.66 -20.56 15.42
CA PRO A 173 22.51 -21.83 14.73
C PRO A 173 21.44 -21.75 13.64
N GLU A 174 21.74 -22.24 12.43
CA GLU A 174 20.79 -22.20 11.31
C GLU A 174 19.47 -22.95 11.61
N ALA A 175 19.50 -23.94 12.51
CA ALA A 175 18.33 -24.72 12.90
C ALA A 175 17.21 -23.91 13.57
N THR A 176 17.48 -22.70 14.07
CA THR A 176 16.48 -21.82 14.68
C THR A 176 15.89 -20.81 13.69
N VAL A 177 16.38 -20.80 12.45
CA VAL A 177 15.99 -19.82 11.43
C VAL A 177 14.67 -20.20 10.77
N ILE A 178 13.73 -19.25 10.78
CA ILE A 178 12.46 -19.36 10.04
C ILE A 178 12.55 -18.42 8.83
N PRO A 179 12.88 -18.92 7.62
CA PRO A 179 13.06 -18.11 6.43
C PRO A 179 11.72 -17.73 5.79
N ARG A 180 10.87 -17.05 6.56
CA ARG A 180 9.63 -16.41 6.09
C ARG A 180 9.79 -14.89 6.13
N PRO A 181 9.42 -14.17 5.06
CA PRO A 181 9.57 -12.73 5.01
C PRO A 181 8.58 -12.07 5.97
N PHE A 182 9.04 -11.01 6.61
CA PHE A 182 8.26 -10.06 7.39
C PHE A 182 8.47 -8.68 6.76
N TYR A 183 7.40 -8.03 6.32
CA TYR A 183 7.48 -6.79 5.55
C TYR A 183 7.14 -5.59 6.43
N GLU A 184 7.96 -4.56 6.44
CA GLU A 184 7.69 -3.33 7.19
C GLU A 184 7.54 -2.18 6.20
N ILE A 185 6.32 -1.64 6.11
CA ILE A 185 6.02 -0.53 5.20
C ILE A 185 6.55 0.76 5.83
N PRO A 186 7.36 1.56 5.11
CA PRO A 186 7.93 2.76 5.70
C PRO A 186 6.84 3.81 5.92
N ARG A 187 6.81 4.41 7.11
CA ARG A 187 6.03 5.64 7.33
C ARG A 187 6.56 6.80 6.48
N VAL A 188 7.87 6.86 6.23
CA VAL A 188 8.53 7.90 5.44
C VAL A 188 9.47 7.26 4.43
N GLY A 189 9.37 7.68 3.17
CA GLY A 189 10.15 7.12 2.07
C GLY A 189 9.38 6.02 1.33
N THR A 190 10.07 5.32 0.43
CA THR A 190 9.42 4.37 -0.50
C THR A 190 9.98 2.95 -0.42
N THR A 191 10.91 2.70 0.50
CA THR A 191 11.60 1.41 0.64
C THR A 191 10.96 0.56 1.72
N ILE A 192 10.46 -0.62 1.35
CA ILE A 192 9.92 -1.61 2.30
C ILE A 192 11.09 -2.45 2.81
N ALA A 193 11.23 -2.55 4.13
CA ALA A 193 12.22 -3.42 4.74
C ALA A 193 11.66 -4.85 4.81
N VAL A 194 12.51 -5.83 4.45
CA VAL A 194 12.16 -7.26 4.55
C VAL A 194 13.03 -7.90 5.60
N TYR A 195 12.39 -8.41 6.64
CA TYR A 195 13.01 -9.11 7.74
C TYR A 195 12.76 -10.62 7.61
N MET A 196 13.64 -11.38 8.24
CA MET A 196 13.39 -12.75 8.58
C MET A 196 12.42 -12.82 9.77
N ALA A 197 11.49 -13.78 9.77
CA ALA A 197 10.49 -13.87 10.84
C ALA A 197 11.10 -14.24 12.21
N SER A 198 12.12 -15.10 12.22
CA SER A 198 12.87 -15.46 13.43
C SER A 198 14.29 -15.93 13.07
N PRO A 199 15.35 -15.32 13.62
CA PRO A 199 15.33 -14.05 14.37
C PRO A 199 14.90 -12.89 13.47
N ARG A 200 14.40 -11.79 14.06
CA ARG A 200 13.99 -10.58 13.31
C ARG A 200 15.22 -9.82 12.78
N VAL A 201 15.77 -10.29 11.67
CA VAL A 201 16.94 -9.70 10.99
C VAL A 201 16.54 -9.17 9.62
N LYS A 202 16.84 -7.90 9.35
CA LYS A 202 16.61 -7.31 8.03
C LYS A 202 17.55 -7.95 7.01
N VAL A 203 16.99 -8.58 5.99
CA VAL A 203 17.75 -9.32 4.96
C VAL A 203 17.66 -8.66 3.59
N PHE A 204 16.57 -7.94 3.31
CA PHE A 204 16.40 -7.21 2.05
C PHE A 204 15.74 -5.84 2.24
N ASN A 205 15.87 -5.04 1.19
CA ASN A 205 15.11 -3.82 0.93
C ASN A 205 14.37 -4.00 -0.39
N LEU A 206 13.08 -3.67 -0.43
CA LEU A 206 12.28 -3.55 -1.65
C LEU A 206 12.23 -2.08 -2.03
N ILE A 207 12.90 -1.73 -3.13
CA ILE A 207 13.06 -0.35 -3.59
C ILE A 207 12.06 -0.05 -4.68
N TRP A 208 11.18 0.93 -4.45
CA TRP A 208 10.19 1.34 -5.44
C TRP A 208 10.84 1.99 -6.67
N ARG A 209 10.44 1.55 -7.87
CA ARG A 209 10.90 2.08 -9.17
C ARG A 209 9.80 2.76 -9.98
N GLY A 210 8.67 3.08 -9.35
CA GLY A 210 7.51 3.68 -10.02
C GLY A 210 6.50 2.65 -10.50
N GLU A 211 6.93 1.52 -11.06
CA GLU A 211 5.98 0.48 -11.52
C GLU A 211 6.03 -0.80 -10.68
N ARG A 212 7.21 -1.12 -10.15
CA ARG A 212 7.50 -2.34 -9.39
C ARG A 212 8.57 -2.08 -8.34
N PHE A 213 8.77 -3.05 -7.46
CA PHE A 213 9.85 -3.06 -6.50
C PHE A 213 11.04 -3.88 -7.00
N ASP A 214 12.24 -3.33 -6.81
CA ASP A 214 13.49 -4.09 -6.97
C ASP A 214 13.93 -4.64 -5.61
N LEU A 215 14.39 -5.89 -5.59
CA LEU A 215 14.98 -6.49 -4.40
C LEU A 215 16.47 -6.14 -4.28
N ARG A 216 16.88 -5.59 -3.14
CA ARG A 216 18.31 -5.41 -2.79
C ARG A 216 18.62 -6.07 -1.46
N LYS A 217 19.81 -6.68 -1.33
CA LYS A 217 20.31 -7.17 -0.04
C LYS A 217 20.43 -6.01 0.95
N ALA A 218 20.16 -6.28 2.22
CA ALA A 218 20.49 -5.36 3.29
C ALA A 218 22.01 -5.27 3.45
N GLU A 219 22.51 -4.06 3.72
CA GLU A 219 23.90 -3.78 4.09
C GLU A 219 24.08 -3.87 5.61
#